data_AF-A0A8X7BVN3-F1
#
_entry.id   AF-A0A8X7BVN3-F1
#
_cell.length_a   1.000
_cell.length_b   1.000
_cell.length_c   1.000
_cell.angle_alpha   90.00
_cell.angle_beta   90.00
_cell.angle_gamma   90.00
#
_symmetry.space_group_name_H-M   'P 1'
#
loop_
_entity.id
_entity.type
_entity.pdbx_description
1 polymer ?
#
loop_
_entity_poly.entity_id
_entity_poly.type
_entity_poly.pdbx_seq_one_letter_code
_entity_poly.pdbx_strand_id
1 'polypeptide(L)' 'MESFLTELVPESTPFRHSCEGPDDMPAHIKSCFLGSHLTIPITDGSLNLGSWQGVWLCEHRNRAGSRKMMVTINGALKD' A
#
# COMPACT_ATOMS: atom_id res chain seq x y z
N MET A 1 -6.58 11.14 -2.44
CA MET A 1 -6.54 9.68 -2.23
C MET A 1 -6.98 9.32 -0.82
N GLU A 2 -6.32 9.83 0.22
CA GLU A 2 -6.73 9.60 1.62
C GLU A 2 -8.21 9.95 1.86
N SER A 3 -8.67 11.14 1.45
CA SER A 3 -10.06 11.56 1.69
C SER A 3 -11.08 10.63 1.06
N PHE A 4 -10.82 10.17 -0.17
CA PHE A 4 -11.65 9.17 -0.85
C PHE A 4 -11.68 7.83 -0.09
N LEU A 5 -10.53 7.35 0.42
CA LEU A 5 -10.47 6.10 1.18
C LEU A 5 -11.17 6.22 2.54
N THR A 6 -11.11 7.40 3.16
CA THR A 6 -11.81 7.69 4.42
C THR A 6 -13.33 7.75 4.23
N GLU A 7 -13.80 8.26 3.09
CA GLU A 7 -15.22 8.18 2.71
C GLU A 7 -15.65 6.74 2.37
N LEU A 8 -14.82 5.98 1.65
CA LEU A 8 -15.09 4.60 1.25
C LEU A 8 -15.13 3.64 2.45
N VAL A 9 -14.25 3.86 3.43
CA VAL A 9 -14.12 3.02 4.62
C VAL A 9 -14.04 3.90 5.88
N PRO A 10 -15.18 4.39 6.38
CA PRO A 10 -15.22 5.27 7.54
C PRO A 10 -14.84 4.55 8.84
N GLU A 11 -14.04 5.20 9.68
CA GLU A 11 -13.65 4.69 11.01
C GLU A 11 -14.85 4.55 11.97
N SER A 12 -15.94 5.28 11.73
CA SER A 12 -17.18 5.20 12.51
C SER A 12 -18.03 3.97 12.21
N THR A 13 -17.65 3.16 11.21
CA THR A 13 -18.39 1.95 10.84
C THR A 13 -18.30 0.92 11.97
N PRO A 14 -19.42 0.30 12.40
CA PRO A 14 -19.43 -0.65 13.53
C PRO A 14 -18.90 -2.03 13.11
N PHE A 15 -17.59 -2.11 12.84
CA PHE A 15 -16.94 -3.36 12.52
C PHE A 15 -16.90 -4.32 13.72
N ARG A 16 -17.01 -5.63 13.44
CA ARG A 16 -16.88 -6.66 14.48
C ARG A 16 -15.47 -6.72 15.07
N HIS A 17 -14.46 -6.46 14.25
CA HIS A 17 -13.08 -6.31 14.70
C HIS A 17 -12.83 -4.84 15.02
N SER A 18 -12.62 -4.52 16.29
CA SER A 18 -12.49 -3.14 16.77
C SER A 18 -11.59 -2.99 18.00
N CYS A 19 -10.93 -4.07 18.43
CA CYS A 19 -10.17 -4.09 19.68
C CYS A 19 -8.84 -3.33 19.60
N GLU A 20 -8.37 -2.99 18.39
CA GLU A 20 -7.04 -2.40 18.14
C GLU A 20 -7.11 -0.91 17.77
N GLY A 21 -8.25 -0.27 18.03
CA GLY A 21 -8.49 1.14 17.75
C GLY A 21 -9.43 1.38 16.55
N PRO A 22 -9.95 2.61 16.40
CA PRO A 22 -10.97 2.94 15.40
C PRO A 22 -10.47 2.88 13.95
N ASP A 23 -9.16 3.08 13.73
CA ASP A 23 -8.52 3.07 12.41
C ASP A 23 -8.05 1.68 11.97
N ASP A 24 -8.17 0.66 12.83
CA ASP A 24 -7.62 -0.67 12.56
C ASP A 24 -8.35 -1.43 11.44
N MET A 25 -9.62 -1.80 11.63
CA MET A 25 -10.38 -2.48 10.60
C MET A 25 -10.49 -1.65 9.30
N PRO A 26 -10.67 -0.31 9.36
CA PRO A 26 -10.52 0.52 8.17
C PRO A 26 -9.17 0.35 7.46
N ALA A 27 -8.06 0.34 8.19
CA ALA A 27 -6.73 0.12 7.61
C ALA A 27 -6.62 -1.25 6.93
N HIS A 28 -7.13 -2.31 7.55
CA HIS A 28 -7.18 -3.64 6.95
C HIS A 28 -7.95 -3.65 5.61
N ILE A 29 -9.13 -3.03 5.55
CA ILE A 29 -9.91 -2.97 4.31
C ILE A 29 -9.19 -2.13 3.25
N LYS A 30 -8.65 -0.96 3.62
CA LYS A 30 -7.88 -0.09 2.71
C LYS A 30 -6.66 -0.84 2.13
N SER A 31 -5.93 -1.59 2.97
CA SER A 31 -4.82 -2.44 2.52
C SER A 31 -5.24 -3.57 1.59
N CYS A 32 -6.36 -4.24 1.85
CA CYS A 32 -6.89 -5.27 0.95
C CYS A 32 -7.32 -4.69 -0.40
N PHE A 33 -7.87 -3.47 -0.40
CA PHE A 33 -8.34 -2.80 -1.61
C PHE A 33 -7.18 -2.31 -2.49
N LEU A 34 -6.15 -1.68 -1.89
CA LEU A 34 -5.00 -1.17 -2.64
C LEU A 34 -3.96 -2.24 -2.97
N GLY A 35 -3.92 -3.33 -2.20
CA GLY A 35 -2.88 -4.35 -2.28
C GLY A 35 -1.64 -4.01 -1.45
N SER A 36 -0.82 -5.03 -1.21
CA SER A 36 0.39 -4.96 -0.36
C SER A 36 1.70 -5.14 -1.12
N HIS A 37 1.64 -5.28 -2.45
CA HIS A 37 2.82 -5.49 -3.29
C HIS A 37 2.60 -4.90 -4.70
N LEU A 38 3.71 -4.68 -5.40
CA LEU A 38 3.74 -4.25 -6.79
C LEU A 38 4.76 -5.09 -7.54
N THR A 39 4.48 -5.37 -8.81
CA THR A 39 5.47 -5.90 -9.76
C THR A 39 5.76 -4.81 -10.77
N ILE A 40 7.01 -4.36 -10.84
CA ILE A 40 7.43 -3.25 -11.71
C ILE A 40 8.48 -3.79 -12.68
N PRO A 41 8.26 -3.70 -14.00
CA PRO A 41 9.26 -4.10 -14.99
C PRO A 41 10.52 -3.26 -14.86
N ILE A 42 11.67 -3.86 -15.16
CA ILE A 42 12.96 -3.17 -15.22
C ILE A 42 13.47 -3.27 -16.65
N THR A 43 13.77 -2.12 -17.25
CA THR A 43 14.34 -2.03 -18.59
C THR A 43 15.63 -1.22 -18.51
N ASP A 44 16.72 -1.72 -19.07
CA ASP A 44 18.03 -1.05 -19.10
C ASP A 44 18.48 -0.54 -17.72
N GLY A 45 18.30 -1.37 -16.69
CA GLY A 45 18.70 -1.08 -15.31
C GLY A 45 17.82 -0.08 -14.56
N SER A 46 16.71 0.39 -15.16
CA SER A 46 15.80 1.37 -14.57
C SER A 46 14.39 0.81 -14.39
N LEU A 47 13.69 1.21 -13.32
CA LEU A 47 12.27 0.92 -13.16
C LEU A 47 11.49 1.53 -14.33
N ASN A 48 10.72 0.70 -15.04
CA ASN A 48 9.96 1.12 -16.20
C ASN A 48 8.62 1.74 -15.77
N LEU A 49 8.70 2.97 -15.25
CA LEU A 49 7.57 3.77 -14.83
C LEU A 49 7.24 4.83 -15.90
N GLY A 50 5.96 5.08 -16.11
CA GLY A 50 5.50 6.22 -16.91
C GLY A 50 5.81 7.56 -16.21
N SER A 51 5.78 8.66 -16.97
CA SER A 51 6.16 10.01 -16.49
C SER A 51 5.46 10.47 -15.22
N TRP A 52 4.27 9.95 -14.94
CA TRP A 52 3.43 10.32 -13.80
C TRP A 52 3.19 9.19 -12.80
N GLN A 53 3.87 8.04 -12.96
CA GLN A 53 3.76 6.93 -12.03
C GLN A 53 4.77 7.09 -10.90
N GLY A 54 4.29 6.91 -9.66
CA GLY A 54 5.10 6.88 -8.46
C GLY A 54 4.81 5.62 -7.65
N VAL A 55 5.80 5.15 -6.90
CA VAL A 55 5.65 4.03 -5.96
C VAL A 55 5.43 4.61 -4.57
N TRP A 56 4.34 4.21 -3.93
CA TRP A 56 3.92 4.76 -2.64
C TRP A 56 3.79 3.64 -1.60
N LEU A 57 4.30 3.90 -0.39
CA LEU A 57 3.92 3.14 0.79
C LEU A 57 2.71 3.85 1.42
N CYS A 58 1.55 3.23 1.35
CA CYS A 58 0.34 3.75 1.97
C CYS A 58 0.19 3.19 3.38
N GLU A 59 0.60 3.95 4.40
CA GLU A 59 0.31 3.63 5.80
C GLU A 59 -1.11 4.09 6.15
N HIS A 60 -1.93 3.18 6.68
CA HIS A 60 -3.32 3.45 6.99
C HIS A 60 -3.61 3.55 8.49
N ARG A 61 -2.64 3.22 9.34
CA ARG A 61 -2.73 3.48 10.79
C ARG A 61 -2.27 4.90 11.09
N ASN A 62 -3.05 5.63 11.90
CA ASN A 62 -2.72 6.98 12.34
C ASN A 62 -1.47 7.03 13.24
N ARG A 63 -1.18 5.93 13.93
CA ARG A 63 0.00 5.77 14.81
C ARG A 63 0.72 4.47 14.51
N ALA A 64 1.25 4.37 13.30
CA ALA A 64 2.01 3.21 12.86
C ALA A 64 3.42 3.16 13.47
N GLY A 65 3.90 1.95 13.73
CA GLY A 65 5.32 1.68 13.92
C GLY A 65 6.06 1.60 12.59
N SER A 66 7.37 1.39 12.65
CA SER A 66 8.22 1.23 11.45
C SER A 66 7.74 0.07 10.56
N ARG A 67 7.85 0.24 9.25
CA ARG A 67 7.57 -0.81 8.26
C ARG A 67 8.85 -1.31 7.61
N LYS A 68 8.83 -2.57 7.20
CA LYS A 68 9.86 -3.19 6.37
C LYS A 68 9.25 -3.51 5.02
N MET A 69 9.91 -3.07 3.96
CA MET A 69 9.55 -3.42 2.59
C MET A 69 10.57 -4.44 2.07
N MET A 70 10.07 -5.51 1.46
CA MET A 70 10.91 -6.47 0.75
C MET A 70 10.95 -6.06 -0.72
N VAL A 71 12.16 -6.07 -1.29
CA VAL A 71 12.37 -5.87 -2.73
C VAL A 71 13.05 -7.12 -3.27
N THR A 72 12.41 -7.75 -4.25
CA THR A 72 12.97 -8.87 -4.99
C THR A 72 13.22 -8.42 -6.41
N ILE A 73 14.47 -8.55 -6.87
CA ILE A 73 14.86 -8.27 -8.25
C ILE A 73 15.17 -9.60 -8.91
N ASN A 74 14.48 -9.89 -10.02
CA ASN A 74 14.68 -11.10 -10.81
C ASN A 74 14.76 -10.73 -12.29
N GLY A 75 15.67 -11.36 -13.01
CA GLY A 75 15.92 -11.11 -14.43
C GLY A 75 17.18 -11.81 -14.94
N ALA A 76 17.57 -11.52 -16.17
CA ALA A 76 18.79 -12.00 -16.80
C ALA A 76 19.70 -10.82 -17.16
N LEU A 77 21.00 -11.10 -17.37
CA LEU A 77 21.92 -10.12 -17.93
C LEU A 77 21.52 -9.82 -19.38
N LYS A 78 21.77 -8.59 -19.82
CA LYS A 78 21.62 -8.20 -21.21
C LYS A 78 22.85 -8.72 -21.97
N ASP A 79 22.63 -9.47 -23.06
CA ASP A 79 23.68 -9.97 -23.96
C ASP A 79 24.49 -8.83 -24.61
#